data_AF-A0A0K2TNU8-F1
#
_entry.id   AF-A0A0K2TNU8-F1
#
_cell.length_a   1.000
_cell.length_b   1.000
_cell.length_c   1.000
_cell.angle_alpha   90.00
_cell.angle_beta   90.00
_cell.angle_gamma   90.00
#
_symmetry.space_group_name_H-M   'P 1'
#
loop_
_entity.id
_entity.type
_entity.pdbx_description
1 polymer ?
#
loop_
_entity_poly.entity_id
_entity_poly.type
_entity_poly.pdbx_seq_one_letter_code
_entity_poly.pdbx_strand_id
1 'polypeptide(L)'
;DLNLPKQSSELLASRLQECNMLTMDTSVTFYRNRDAELRKFFDSENHFVYCSDIEGLLVAVGLPACHSSEWRLFIDSSKKKFKVCFNKHNVNIYGCILIGYKIVLERLKYHDHR
;
A
#
# COMPACT_ATOMS: atom_id res chain seq x y z
N ASP A 1 -6.46 22.18 4.55
CA ASP A 1 -6.78 20.74 4.56
C ASP A 1 -7.45 20.40 5.88
N LEU A 2 -8.47 19.55 5.91
CA LEU A 2 -9.22 19.23 7.14
C LEU A 2 -8.49 18.21 8.03
N ASN A 3 -7.35 17.66 7.58
CA ASN A 3 -6.50 16.70 8.29
C ASN A 3 -7.30 15.51 8.86
N LEU A 4 -8.33 15.08 8.15
CA LEU A 4 -9.20 14.01 8.59
C LEU A 4 -8.53 12.64 8.41
N PRO A 5 -8.68 11.72 9.39
CA PRO A 5 -8.35 10.32 9.18
C PRO A 5 -9.13 9.77 7.98
N LYS A 6 -8.51 8.84 7.24
CA LYS A 6 -9.06 8.25 6.01
C LYS A 6 -10.55 7.88 6.10
N GLN A 7 -10.95 7.17 7.16
CA GLN A 7 -12.35 6.76 7.35
C GLN A 7 -13.29 7.96 7.50
N SER A 8 -12.87 8.99 8.23
CA SER A 8 -13.64 10.23 8.41
C SER A 8 -13.73 11.02 7.11
N SER A 9 -12.67 11.04 6.30
CA SER A 9 -12.67 11.67 4.97
C SER A 9 -13.64 10.98 4.01
N GLU A 10 -13.66 9.64 3.99
CA GLU A 10 -14.59 8.86 3.17
C GLU A 10 -16.04 9.06 3.60
N LEU A 11 -16.30 9.06 4.90
CA LEU A 11 -17.63 9.34 5.45
C LEU A 11 -18.10 10.75 5.09
N LEU A 12 -17.24 11.75 5.22
CA LEU A 12 -17.54 13.13 4.84
C LEU A 12 -17.91 13.21 3.35
N ALA A 13 -17.11 12.59 2.48
CA ALA A 13 -17.38 12.58 1.04
C ALA A 13 -18.73 11.93 0.71
N SER A 14 -19.08 10.82 1.37
CA SER A 14 -20.39 10.16 1.24
C SER A 14 -21.54 11.11 1.62
N ARG A 15 -21.43 11.82 2.75
CA ARG A 15 -22.46 12.75 3.21
C ARG A 15 -22.61 13.96 2.28
N LEU A 16 -21.50 14.51 1.79
CA LEU A 16 -21.54 15.60 0.81
C LEU A 16 -22.24 15.17 -0.49
N GLN A 17 -22.00 13.93 -0.93
CA GLN A 17 -22.66 13.36 -2.11
C GLN A 17 -24.17 13.15 -1.86
N GLU A 18 -24.55 12.56 -0.72
CA GLU A 18 -25.95 12.36 -0.33
C GLU A 18 -26.72 13.69 -0.23
N CYS A 19 -26.06 14.75 0.25
CA CYS A 19 -26.64 16.08 0.36
C CYS A 19 -26.61 16.89 -0.95
N ASN A 20 -26.16 16.32 -2.08
CA ASN A 20 -25.98 17.03 -3.36
C ASN A 20 -25.12 18.31 -3.24
N MET A 21 -24.15 18.32 -2.32
CA MET A 21 -23.25 19.44 -2.08
C MET A 21 -21.96 19.38 -2.92
N LEU A 22 -21.89 18.45 -3.87
CA LEU A 22 -20.76 18.28 -4.78
C LEU A 22 -21.12 18.81 -6.17
N THR A 23 -20.21 19.55 -6.79
CA THR A 23 -20.34 19.96 -8.20
C THR A 23 -20.26 18.73 -9.12
N MET A 24 -20.90 18.80 -10.30
CA MET A 24 -20.92 17.67 -11.26
C MET A 24 -19.53 17.16 -11.66
N ASP A 25 -18.53 18.04 -11.67
CA ASP A 25 -17.14 17.71 -12.03
C ASP A 25 -16.36 17.07 -10.87
N THR A 26 -16.99 16.84 -9.71
CA THR A 26 -16.34 16.25 -8.55
C THR A 26 -16.42 14.71 -8.58
N SER A 27 -15.28 14.06 -8.75
CA SER A 27 -15.15 12.61 -8.59
C SER A 27 -14.87 12.25 -7.13
N VAL A 28 -15.77 11.46 -6.50
CA VAL A 28 -15.49 10.86 -5.19
C VAL A 28 -14.84 9.49 -5.39
N THR A 29 -13.66 9.29 -4.79
CA THR A 29 -12.97 8.01 -4.80
C THR A 29 -12.90 7.43 -3.40
N PHE A 30 -13.30 6.17 -3.25
CA PHE A 30 -13.22 5.44 -1.99
C PHE A 30 -12.04 4.47 -2.03
N TYR A 31 -11.46 4.20 -0.87
CA TYR A 31 -10.45 3.17 -0.77
C TYR A 31 -11.04 1.79 -1.04
N ARG A 32 -10.38 1.05 -1.94
CA ARG A 32 -10.76 -0.32 -2.27
C ARG A 32 -10.06 -1.27 -1.32
N ASN A 33 -10.81 -2.10 -0.61
CA ASN A 33 -10.28 -3.11 0.30
C ASN A 33 -9.76 -4.38 -0.42
N ARG A 34 -9.31 -4.24 -1.67
CA ARG A 34 -8.78 -5.36 -2.48
C ARG A 34 -7.47 -5.93 -1.90
N ASP A 35 -6.78 -5.14 -1.09
CA ASP A 35 -5.58 -5.55 -0.38
C ASP A 35 -5.87 -6.41 0.86
N ALA A 36 -7.13 -6.51 1.31
CA ALA A 36 -7.48 -7.23 2.54
C ALA A 36 -6.98 -8.69 2.54
N GLU A 37 -7.18 -9.39 1.43
CA GLU A 37 -6.74 -10.78 1.27
C GLU A 37 -5.22 -10.93 1.21
N LEU A 38 -4.51 -9.87 0.81
CA LEU A 38 -3.06 -9.86 0.70
C LEU A 38 -2.38 -9.49 2.02
N ARG A 39 -3.08 -8.81 2.94
CA ARG A 39 -2.51 -8.39 4.24
C ARG A 39 -1.99 -9.56 5.07
N LYS A 40 -2.58 -10.75 4.92
CA LYS A 40 -2.14 -11.97 5.62
C LYS A 40 -0.71 -12.41 5.29
N PHE A 41 -0.15 -11.95 4.17
CA PHE A 41 1.23 -12.23 3.76
C PHE A 41 2.24 -11.21 4.31
N PHE A 42 1.78 -10.22 5.10
CA PHE A 42 2.62 -9.17 5.64
C PHE A 42 2.55 -9.15 7.16
N ASP A 43 3.73 -9.08 7.77
CA ASP A 43 3.91 -8.85 9.19
C ASP A 43 4.46 -7.44 9.44
N SER A 44 4.33 -6.98 10.68
CA SER A 44 4.85 -5.69 11.08
C SER A 44 5.63 -5.77 12.38
N GLU A 45 6.85 -5.23 12.38
CA GLU A 45 7.73 -5.17 13.53
C GLU A 45 8.51 -3.83 13.53
N ASN A 46 8.65 -3.17 14.68
CA ASN A 46 9.50 -1.97 14.84
C ASN A 46 9.27 -0.86 13.79
N HIS A 47 8.00 -0.58 13.49
CA HIS A 47 7.57 0.37 12.43
C HIS A 47 7.97 -0.05 11.01
N PHE A 48 8.23 -1.32 10.80
CA PHE A 48 8.54 -1.89 9.50
C PHE A 48 7.48 -2.94 9.16
N VAL A 49 6.91 -2.84 7.97
CA VAL A 49 6.00 -3.85 7.41
C VAL A 49 6.79 -4.62 6.38
N TYR A 50 6.76 -5.94 6.43
CA TYR A 50 7.46 -6.81 5.50
C TYR A 50 6.61 -8.01 5.13
N CYS A 51 6.84 -8.54 3.94
CA CYS A 51 6.19 -9.74 3.46
C CYS A 51 6.85 -10.95 4.12
N SER A 52 6.10 -11.71 4.92
CA SER A 52 6.57 -12.91 5.60
C SER A 52 6.43 -14.17 4.76
N ASP A 53 5.52 -14.15 3.77
CA ASP A 53 5.31 -15.25 2.82
C ASP A 53 5.26 -14.73 1.37
N ILE A 54 6.44 -14.62 0.75
CA ILE A 54 6.59 -14.11 -0.62
C ILE A 54 6.00 -15.09 -1.63
N GLU A 55 6.14 -16.39 -1.42
CA GLU A 55 5.64 -17.41 -2.34
C GLU A 55 4.11 -17.44 -2.35
N GLY A 56 3.49 -17.44 -1.17
CA GLY A 56 2.03 -17.34 -1.03
C GLY A 56 1.49 -16.03 -1.62
N LEU A 57 2.20 -14.91 -1.43
CA LEU A 57 1.85 -13.64 -2.06
C LEU A 57 1.87 -13.73 -3.59
N LEU A 58 2.91 -14.35 -4.17
CA LEU A 58 3.04 -14.54 -5.61
C LEU A 58 1.88 -15.35 -6.19
N VAL A 59 1.58 -16.49 -5.57
CA VAL A 59 0.45 -17.34 -5.98
C VAL A 59 -0.87 -16.59 -5.86
N ALA A 60 -1.08 -15.83 -4.79
CA ALA A 60 -2.30 -15.05 -4.58
C ALA A 60 -2.50 -13.93 -5.61
N VAL A 61 -1.42 -13.36 -6.16
CA VAL A 61 -1.50 -12.38 -7.25
C VAL A 61 -1.50 -13.01 -8.65
N GLY A 62 -1.52 -14.35 -8.74
CA GLY A 62 -1.57 -15.09 -10.00
C GLY A 62 -0.21 -15.19 -10.71
N LEU A 63 0.89 -14.98 -10.00
CA LEU A 63 2.24 -15.18 -10.52
C LEU A 63 2.73 -16.58 -10.16
N PRO A 64 3.52 -17.22 -11.05
CA PRO A 64 4.14 -18.50 -10.73
C PRO A 64 5.12 -18.32 -9.58
N ALA A 65 5.27 -19.37 -8.75
CA ALA A 65 6.34 -19.44 -7.77
C ALA A 65 7.68 -19.33 -8.52
N CYS A 66 8.31 -18.16 -8.43
CA CYS A 66 9.57 -17.89 -9.10
C CYS A 66 10.71 -18.45 -8.27
N HIS A 67 11.69 -19.09 -8.92
CA HIS A 67 12.88 -19.55 -8.22
C HIS A 67 13.67 -18.38 -7.65
N SER A 68 14.36 -18.63 -6.54
CA SER A 68 15.12 -17.58 -5.86
C SER A 68 16.30 -17.01 -6.69
N SER A 69 16.61 -17.60 -7.83
CA SER A 69 17.57 -17.09 -8.80
C SER A 69 17.00 -16.04 -9.77
N GLU A 70 15.67 -15.88 -9.84
CA GLU A 70 14.98 -15.09 -10.87
C GLU A 70 14.45 -13.74 -10.40
N TRP A 71 14.53 -13.46 -9.09
CA TRP A 71 14.10 -12.19 -8.49
C TRP A 71 15.31 -11.28 -8.25
N ARG A 72 15.08 -9.97 -8.38
CA ARG A 72 16.04 -8.94 -7.97
C ARG A 72 15.37 -8.02 -6.96
N LEU A 73 16.01 -7.84 -5.81
CA LEU A 73 15.58 -6.90 -4.79
C LEU A 73 16.03 -5.49 -5.19
N PHE A 74 15.09 -4.55 -5.26
CA PHE A 74 15.34 -3.14 -5.49
C PHE A 74 15.03 -2.35 -4.21
N ILE A 75 16.06 -1.72 -3.68
CA ILE A 75 15.97 -0.80 -2.56
C ILE A 75 16.06 0.61 -3.15
N ASP A 76 14.96 1.35 -3.14
CA ASP A 76 14.97 2.76 -3.50
C ASP A 76 15.57 3.55 -2.32
N SER A 77 16.72 4.19 -2.51
CA SER A 77 17.39 4.95 -1.44
C SER A 77 16.57 6.16 -0.96
N SER A 78 15.62 6.63 -1.76
CA SER A 78 14.77 7.79 -1.43
C SER A 78 13.47 7.43 -0.72
N LYS A 79 13.02 6.18 -0.86
CA LYS A 79 11.74 5.70 -0.31
C LYS A 79 12.07 4.56 0.62
N LYS A 80 11.64 4.64 1.88
CA LYS A 80 11.74 3.54 2.87
C LYS A 80 10.82 2.37 2.48
N LYS A 81 10.92 1.85 1.26
CA LYS A 81 10.06 0.87 0.59
C LYS A 81 10.97 -0.12 -0.13
N PHE A 82 10.70 -1.39 0.08
CA PHE A 82 11.40 -2.51 -0.52
C PHE A 82 10.51 -3.09 -1.61
N LYS A 83 11.04 -3.17 -2.83
CA LYS A 83 10.33 -3.76 -3.96
C LYS A 83 11.14 -4.91 -4.51
N VAL A 84 10.48 -6.00 -4.85
CA VAL A 84 11.08 -7.10 -5.60
C VAL A 84 10.57 -7.01 -7.02
N CYS A 85 11.47 -7.10 -7.99
CA CYS A 85 11.11 -7.22 -9.40
C CYS A 85 11.45 -8.63 -9.90
N PHE A 86 10.54 -9.19 -10.67
CA PHE A 86 10.63 -10.57 -11.17
C PHE A 86 11.02 -10.54 -12.64
N ASN A 87 12.03 -11.33 -13.01
CA ASN A 87 12.49 -11.43 -14.40
C ASN A 87 12.14 -12.81 -14.96
N LYS A 88 11.56 -12.84 -16.17
CA LYS A 88 11.59 -14.05 -17.00
C LYS A 88 12.76 -13.98 -17.97
N HIS A 89 13.64 -14.97 -17.91
CA HIS A 89 14.67 -15.25 -18.91
C HIS A 89 15.34 -13.99 -19.51
N ASN A 90 15.97 -13.16 -18.67
CA ASN A 90 16.85 -12.05 -19.07
C ASN A 90 16.29 -11.00 -20.07
N VAL A 91 14.99 -11.00 -20.40
CA VAL A 91 14.45 -10.09 -21.44
C VAL A 91 13.11 -9.43 -21.07
N ASN A 92 12.34 -9.94 -20.09
CA ASN A 92 11.08 -9.30 -19.67
C ASN A 92 10.86 -9.30 -18.15
N ILE A 93 10.57 -8.12 -17.61
CA ILE A 93 10.19 -7.89 -16.19
C ILE A 93 8.68 -8.16 -16.05
N TYR A 94 8.28 -9.11 -15.21
CA TYR A 94 6.86 -9.39 -14.90
C TYR A 94 6.16 -8.25 -14.15
N GLY A 95 6.96 -7.35 -13.57
CA GLY A 95 6.52 -6.24 -12.72
C GLY A 95 7.31 -6.23 -11.42
N CYS A 96 7.06 -5.22 -10.58
CA CYS A 96 7.63 -5.14 -9.25
C CYS A 96 6.53 -5.16 -8.19
N ILE A 97 6.68 -6.03 -7.19
CA ILE A 97 5.78 -6.14 -6.05
C ILE A 97 6.43 -5.46 -4.85
N LEU A 98 5.64 -4.69 -4.09
CA LEU A 98 6.06 -4.13 -2.81
C LEU A 98 6.10 -5.26 -1.78
N ILE A 99 7.27 -5.54 -1.25
CA ILE A 99 7.47 -6.59 -0.23
C ILE A 99 7.72 -6.02 1.15
N GLY A 100 7.86 -4.70 1.28
CA GLY A 100 7.98 -4.09 2.60
C GLY A 100 8.11 -2.58 2.55
N TYR A 101 7.83 -1.94 3.67
CA TYR A 101 7.98 -0.50 3.84
C TYR A 101 8.09 -0.13 5.31
N LYS A 102 8.80 0.98 5.58
CA LYS A 102 8.81 1.60 6.90
C LYS A 102 7.58 2.49 7.06
N ILE A 103 6.83 2.27 8.11
CA ILE A 103 5.80 3.18 8.57
C ILE A 103 6.52 4.40 9.17
N VAL A 104 6.39 5.55 8.52
CA VAL A 104 6.74 6.82 9.14
C VAL A 104 5.49 7.31 9.86
N LEU A 105 5.48 7.15 11.19
CA LEU A 105 4.55 7.90 12.03
C LEU A 105 5.04 9.35 12.06
N GLU A 106 4.44 10.22 11.25
CA GLU A 106 4.50 11.64 11.54
C GLU A 106 3.72 11.83 12.85
N ARG A 107 4.44 12.05 13.95
CA ARG A 107 3.80 12.51 15.19
C ARG A 107 3.06 13.80 14.83
N LEU A 108 1.73 13.76 14.82
CA LEU A 108 0.94 14.98 14.98
C LEU A 108 1.39 15.58 16.31
N LYS A 109 2.14 16.69 16.25
CA LYS A 109 2.49 17.48 17.43
C LYS A 109 1.20 18.09 17.96
N TYR A 110 0.47 17.36 18.80
CA TYR A 110 -0.53 17.96 19.67
C TYR A 110 0.23 18.76 20.72
N HIS A 111 0.33 20.07 20.49
CA HIS A 111 0.54 21.02 21.58
C HIS A 111 -0.79 21.13 22.31
N ASP A 112 -0.91 20.42 23.43
CA ASP A 112 -1.92 20.69 24.45
C ASP A 112 -1.49 21.98 25.16
N HIS A 113 -2.14 23.09 24.82
CA HIS A 113 -2.10 24.31 25.62
C HIS A 113 -3.37 24.31 26.46
N ARG A 114 -3.23 23.81 27.68
CA ARG A 114 -4.13 24.12 28.78
C ARG A 114 -3.46 25.11 29.72
#